data_AF-A0A3D5AWH4-F1
#
_entry.id   AF-A0A3D5AWH4-F1
#
_cell.length_a   1.000
_cell.length_b   1.000
_cell.length_c   1.000
_cell.angle_alpha   90.00
_cell.angle_beta   90.00
_cell.angle_gamma   90.00
#
_symmetry.space_group_name_H-M   'P 1'
#
loop_
_entity.id
_entity.type
_entity.pdbx_description
1 polymer ?
#
loop_
_entity_poly.entity_id
_entity_poly.type
_entity_poly.pdbx_seq_one_letter_code
_entity_poly.pdbx_strand_id
1 'polypeptide(L)'
;MSVIGVLWAYSANPAYSAEPPTFEQYKVNELFDKAPAPVDVKSHPRAKRYRQALSASASQGPNFAGHFRIVTWGCGTACLELAIVDLENGHVIFPNNLKRDYYQGVRDGTEPFSFRKDSALLVVAGSPNNRERLGLHYFLWKPDELVDIFEIRHSFSPTY
;
A
#
# COMPACT_ATOMS: atom_id res chain seq x y z
N MET A 1 -29.80 -29.43 3.83
CA MET A 1 -28.80 -28.59 4.53
C MET A 1 -28.30 -27.57 3.52
N SER A 2 -28.77 -26.32 3.61
CA SER A 2 -28.39 -25.24 2.69
C SER A 2 -26.98 -24.75 2.99
N VAL A 3 -26.15 -24.67 1.95
CA VAL A 3 -24.89 -23.91 1.99
C VAL A 3 -25.23 -22.51 1.45
N ILE A 4 -25.26 -21.51 2.32
CA ILE A 4 -25.38 -20.11 1.92
C ILE A 4 -23.96 -19.65 1.55
N GLY A 5 -23.69 -19.56 0.25
CA GLY A 5 -22.48 -18.91 -0.26
C GLY A 5 -22.67 -17.40 -0.18
N VAL A 6 -21.82 -16.72 0.59
CA VAL A 6 -21.71 -15.25 0.56
C VAL A 6 -20.89 -14.90 -0.68
N LEU A 7 -21.56 -14.42 -1.72
CA LEU A 7 -20.94 -13.86 -2.91
C LEU A 7 -20.52 -12.42 -2.60
N TRP A 8 -19.22 -12.17 -2.50
CA TRP A 8 -18.67 -10.82 -2.57
C TRP A 8 -18.81 -10.32 -4.01
N ALA A 9 -19.87 -9.58 -4.30
CA ALA A 9 -20.02 -8.91 -5.59
C ALA A 9 -19.16 -7.64 -5.61
N TYR A 10 -17.91 -7.75 -6.06
CA TYR A 10 -17.15 -6.58 -6.51
C TYR A 10 -17.62 -6.21 -7.92
N SER A 11 -18.66 -5.37 -8.03
CA SER A 11 -18.98 -4.71 -9.29
C SER A 11 -18.11 -3.45 -9.42
N ALA A 12 -16.91 -3.60 -9.96
CA ALA A 12 -16.13 -2.47 -10.45
C ALA A 12 -15.98 -2.61 -11.97
N ASN A 13 -16.75 -1.81 -12.71
CA ASN A 13 -16.42 -1.50 -14.11
C ASN A 13 -15.11 -0.71 -14.08
N PRO A 14 -13.99 -1.17 -14.67
CA PRO A 14 -12.79 -0.36 -14.77
C PRO A 14 -12.99 0.61 -15.94
N ALA A 15 -13.87 1.59 -15.78
CA ALA A 15 -13.81 2.77 -16.61
C ALA A 15 -12.58 3.57 -16.12
N TYR A 16 -11.60 3.74 -16.99
CA TYR A 16 -10.46 4.62 -16.77
C TYR A 16 -11.02 6.04 -16.64
N SER A 17 -11.29 6.48 -15.40
CA SER A 17 -11.76 7.83 -15.11
C SER A 17 -10.69 8.84 -15.51
N ALA A 18 -11.09 9.97 -16.11
CA ALA A 18 -10.16 11.08 -16.42
C ALA A 18 -9.69 11.82 -15.16
N GLU A 19 -10.33 11.57 -14.02
CA GLU A 19 -10.01 12.18 -12.73
C GLU A 19 -9.25 11.23 -11.82
N PRO A 20 -8.35 11.74 -10.96
CA PRO A 20 -7.58 10.91 -10.05
C PRO A 20 -8.48 10.14 -9.06
N PRO A 21 -8.19 8.85 -8.80
CA PRO A 21 -8.86 8.06 -7.77
C PRO A 21 -8.87 8.74 -6.40
N THR A 22 -9.99 8.65 -5.68
CA THR A 22 -10.12 9.18 -4.31
C THR A 22 -10.28 8.06 -3.28
N PHE A 23 -9.92 8.31 -2.03
CA PHE A 23 -10.04 7.31 -0.96
C PHE A 23 -11.49 6.84 -0.76
N GLU A 24 -12.45 7.74 -0.97
CA GLU A 24 -13.89 7.56 -0.85
C GLU A 24 -14.43 6.52 -1.84
N GLN A 25 -13.87 6.45 -3.04
CA GLN A 25 -14.24 5.46 -4.05
C GLN A 25 -13.84 4.03 -3.65
N TYR A 26 -12.86 3.88 -2.76
CA TYR A 26 -12.29 2.61 -2.34
C TYR A 26 -12.44 2.38 -0.83
N LYS A 27 -13.56 2.82 -0.25
CA LYS A 27 -13.84 2.62 1.17
C LYS A 27 -13.92 1.15 1.56
N VAL A 28 -13.36 0.82 2.72
CA VAL A 28 -13.48 -0.49 3.37
C VAL A 28 -14.33 -0.31 4.62
N ASN A 29 -15.43 -1.06 4.71
CA ASN A 29 -16.41 -0.91 5.79
C ASN A 29 -16.13 -1.80 7.01
N GLU A 30 -15.25 -2.80 6.86
CA GLU A 30 -14.85 -3.67 7.96
C GLU A 30 -13.79 -2.99 8.81
N LEU A 31 -14.19 -2.58 10.01
CA LEU A 31 -13.29 -1.98 10.99
C LEU A 31 -12.74 -3.09 11.89
N PHE A 32 -11.43 -3.31 11.81
CA PHE A 32 -10.73 -4.26 12.67
C PHE A 32 -10.76 -3.80 14.13
N ASP A 33 -11.38 -4.62 14.99
CA ASP A 33 -11.65 -4.36 16.41
C ASP A 33 -10.97 -5.37 17.35
N LYS A 34 -10.15 -6.26 16.80
CA LYS A 34 -9.41 -7.30 17.54
C LYS A 34 -7.99 -6.84 17.88
N ALA A 35 -7.35 -7.58 18.79
CA ALA A 35 -5.92 -7.44 19.02
C ALA A 35 -5.14 -7.94 17.77
N PRO A 36 -4.10 -7.21 17.30
CA PRO A 36 -3.25 -7.66 16.21
C PRO A 36 -2.60 -9.01 16.50
N ALA A 37 -2.61 -9.91 15.50
CA ALA A 37 -1.84 -11.14 15.57
C ALA A 37 -0.32 -10.85 15.60
N PRO A 38 0.48 -11.72 16.26
CA PRO A 38 1.94 -11.61 16.19
C PRO A 38 2.44 -11.70 14.74
N VAL A 39 3.35 -10.83 14.36
CA VAL A 39 3.95 -10.83 13.02
C VAL A 39 4.62 -12.18 12.70
N ASP A 40 4.15 -12.85 11.65
CA ASP A 40 4.76 -14.05 11.12
C ASP A 40 5.93 -13.69 10.20
N VAL A 41 7.13 -13.61 10.76
CA VAL A 41 8.35 -13.36 9.98
C VAL A 41 8.77 -14.51 9.05
N LYS A 42 8.11 -15.68 9.13
CA LYS A 42 8.38 -16.81 8.23
C LYS A 42 7.56 -16.71 6.95
N SER A 43 6.48 -15.93 6.94
CA SER A 43 5.63 -15.66 5.77
C SER A 43 6.41 -15.15 4.55
N HIS A 44 7.50 -14.40 4.77
CA HIS A 44 8.32 -13.87 3.68
C HIS A 44 9.81 -13.85 4.02
N PRO A 45 10.73 -14.25 3.10
CA PRO A 45 12.17 -14.30 3.37
C PRO A 45 12.78 -12.97 3.87
N ARG A 46 12.26 -11.83 3.38
CA ARG A 46 12.71 -10.49 3.82
C ARG A 46 12.21 -10.10 5.21
N ALA A 47 11.12 -10.69 5.71
CA ALA A 47 10.47 -10.24 6.95
C ALA A 47 11.40 -10.38 8.17
N LYS A 48 12.25 -11.42 8.21
CA LYS A 48 13.26 -11.61 9.27
C LYS A 48 14.18 -10.39 9.44
N ARG A 49 14.59 -9.75 8.34
CA ARG A 49 15.48 -8.59 8.35
C ARG A 49 14.85 -7.37 9.04
N TYR A 50 13.54 -7.22 8.93
CA TYR A 50 12.79 -6.07 9.43
C TYR A 50 11.90 -6.41 10.63
N ARG A 51 12.14 -7.55 11.30
CA ARG A 51 11.30 -8.07 12.39
C ARG A 51 10.90 -6.99 13.39
N GLN A 52 11.87 -6.23 13.90
CA GLN A 52 11.61 -5.24 14.94
C GLN A 52 10.69 -4.11 14.44
N ALA A 53 10.97 -3.58 13.24
CA ALA A 53 10.16 -2.54 12.62
C ALA A 53 8.73 -3.04 12.33
N LEU A 54 8.60 -4.27 11.83
CA LEU A 54 7.31 -4.91 11.56
C LEU A 54 6.52 -5.12 12.85
N SER A 55 7.12 -5.73 13.88
CA SER A 55 6.45 -6.01 15.15
C SER A 55 6.05 -4.74 15.90
N ALA A 56 6.95 -3.75 16.01
CA ALA A 56 6.68 -2.49 16.70
C ALA A 56 5.63 -1.62 15.97
N SER A 57 5.55 -1.75 14.65
CA SER A 57 4.51 -1.09 13.87
C SER A 57 3.18 -1.83 14.01
N ALA A 58 3.15 -3.15 13.76
CA ALA A 58 1.93 -3.96 13.82
C ALA A 58 1.20 -3.85 15.17
N SER A 59 1.93 -3.72 16.28
CA SER A 59 1.33 -3.53 17.62
C SER A 59 0.54 -2.23 17.78
N GLN A 60 0.69 -1.26 16.88
CA GLN A 60 -0.07 0.00 16.89
C GLN A 60 -1.43 -0.13 16.19
N GLY A 61 -1.77 -1.32 15.66
CA GLY A 61 -3.02 -1.57 14.98
C GLY A 61 -3.05 -1.11 13.51
N PRO A 62 -4.22 -1.24 12.86
CA PRO A 62 -4.38 -1.02 11.43
C PRO A 62 -4.29 0.46 11.06
N ASN A 63 -3.69 0.72 9.91
CA ASN A 63 -3.64 2.05 9.28
C ASN A 63 -4.03 2.01 7.79
N PHE A 64 -4.37 0.83 7.25
CA PHE A 64 -4.63 0.63 5.84
C PHE A 64 -5.72 -0.43 5.60
N ALA A 65 -6.59 -0.20 4.62
CA ALA A 65 -7.51 -1.21 4.05
C ALA A 65 -8.25 -2.10 5.08
N GLY A 66 -8.77 -1.52 6.16
CA GLY A 66 -9.49 -2.22 7.23
C GLY A 66 -8.55 -2.75 8.31
N HIS A 67 -8.06 -3.98 8.11
CA HIS A 67 -7.24 -4.71 9.09
C HIS A 67 -5.74 -4.75 8.74
N PHE A 68 -5.31 -4.07 7.68
CA PHE A 68 -3.91 -4.08 7.28
C PHE A 68 -3.13 -2.94 7.93
N ARG A 69 -1.82 -3.16 8.00
CA ARG A 69 -0.87 -2.12 8.35
C ARG A 69 0.23 -1.97 7.32
N ILE A 70 0.35 -0.79 6.74
CA ILE A 70 1.53 -0.36 6.00
C ILE A 70 2.64 0.01 7.00
N VAL A 71 3.82 -0.56 6.78
CA VAL A 71 5.06 -0.30 7.53
C VAL A 71 6.12 0.18 6.55
N THR A 72 6.70 1.36 6.79
CA THR A 72 7.68 1.99 5.90
C THR A 72 9.04 2.17 6.56
N TRP A 73 10.12 2.11 5.80
CA TRP A 73 11.48 2.45 6.25
C TRP A 73 12.34 2.97 5.10
N GLY A 74 13.45 3.65 5.42
CA GLY A 74 14.39 4.17 4.41
C GLY A 74 15.24 3.07 3.75
N CYS A 75 15.52 3.22 2.45
CA CYS A 75 16.45 2.37 1.69
C CYS A 75 17.69 3.10 1.14
N GLY A 76 17.91 4.35 1.55
CA GLY A 76 19.00 5.21 1.08
C GLY A 76 18.51 6.63 0.83
N THR A 77 19.29 7.42 0.10
CA THR A 77 18.97 8.82 -0.21
C THR A 77 17.69 8.91 -1.01
N ALA A 78 16.72 9.67 -0.48
CA ALA A 78 15.40 9.88 -1.10
C ALA A 78 14.71 8.57 -1.53
N CYS A 79 14.81 7.52 -0.69
CA CYS A 79 14.32 6.18 -0.98
C CYS A 79 13.56 5.61 0.22
N LEU A 80 12.32 5.16 0.01
CA LEU A 80 11.56 4.37 1.00
C LEU A 80 11.22 2.98 0.46
N GLU A 81 11.14 1.99 1.34
CA GLU A 81 10.48 0.71 1.09
C GLU A 81 9.30 0.56 2.05
N LEU A 82 8.42 -0.40 1.72
CA LEU A 82 7.34 -0.77 2.60
C LEU A 82 7.09 -2.28 2.62
N ALA A 83 6.39 -2.70 3.67
CA ALA A 83 5.66 -3.96 3.73
C ALA A 83 4.24 -3.71 4.24
N ILE A 84 3.35 -4.64 3.94
CA ILE A 84 1.98 -4.66 4.43
C ILE A 84 1.85 -5.87 5.35
N VAL A 85 1.34 -5.65 6.56
CA VAL A 85 1.06 -6.70 7.54
C VAL A 85 -0.44 -6.90 7.62
N ASP A 86 -0.89 -8.12 7.38
CA ASP A 86 -2.25 -8.56 7.73
C ASP A 86 -2.31 -8.74 9.25
N LEU A 87 -3.12 -7.94 9.95
CA LEU A 87 -3.20 -8.00 11.41
C LEU A 87 -4.12 -9.11 11.92
N GLU A 88 -4.88 -9.80 11.06
CA GLU A 88 -5.69 -10.94 11.47
C GLU A 88 -4.85 -12.18 11.75
N ASN A 89 -3.79 -12.39 10.96
CA ASN A 89 -2.96 -13.59 11.00
C ASN A 89 -1.45 -13.31 11.12
N GLY A 90 -1.02 -12.05 11.02
CA GLY A 90 0.37 -11.62 11.12
C GLY A 90 1.19 -11.79 9.83
N HIS A 91 0.56 -12.18 8.72
CA HIS A 91 1.23 -12.42 7.44
C HIS A 91 1.86 -11.14 6.89
N VAL A 92 3.08 -11.24 6.36
CA VAL A 92 3.85 -10.08 5.88
C VAL A 92 4.01 -10.13 4.37
N ILE A 93 3.53 -9.09 3.71
CA ILE A 93 3.48 -8.96 2.25
C ILE A 93 4.45 -7.86 1.83
N PHE A 94 5.33 -8.17 0.88
CA PHE A 94 6.21 -7.20 0.23
C PHE A 94 5.71 -7.01 -1.21
N PRO A 95 5.04 -5.90 -1.53
CA PRO A 95 4.43 -5.72 -2.85
C PRO A 95 5.46 -5.77 -3.98
N ASN A 96 5.20 -6.59 -5.00
CA ASN A 96 6.09 -6.72 -6.15
C ASN A 96 6.13 -5.43 -7.00
N ASN A 97 4.99 -4.76 -7.13
CA ASN A 97 4.82 -3.54 -7.93
C ASN A 97 5.27 -2.26 -7.19
N LEU A 98 5.70 -2.37 -5.93
CA LEU A 98 6.17 -1.27 -5.10
C LEU A 98 7.19 -1.78 -4.06
N LYS A 99 8.36 -2.21 -4.52
CA LYS A 99 9.44 -2.70 -3.65
C LYS A 99 10.17 -1.56 -2.97
N ARG A 100 10.29 -0.44 -3.68
CA ARG A 100 10.90 0.81 -3.25
C ARG A 100 10.25 1.96 -4.00
N ASP A 101 10.24 3.13 -3.39
CA ASP A 101 9.87 4.39 -4.01
C ASP A 101 11.03 5.38 -3.89
N TYR A 102 11.32 6.07 -5.00
CA TYR A 102 12.29 7.16 -5.04
C TYR A 102 11.55 8.49 -5.11
N TYR A 103 11.57 9.25 -4.02
CA TYR A 103 10.84 10.51 -3.89
C TYR A 103 11.72 11.75 -4.19
N GLN A 104 12.85 11.56 -4.87
CA GLN A 104 13.65 12.67 -5.37
C GLN A 104 12.85 13.45 -6.44
N GLY A 105 12.71 14.76 -6.26
CA GLY A 105 11.91 15.60 -7.16
C GLY A 105 10.43 15.70 -6.78
N VAL A 106 9.99 15.03 -5.72
CA VAL A 106 8.69 15.28 -5.08
C VAL A 106 8.74 16.66 -4.40
N ARG A 107 7.66 17.45 -4.55
CA ARG A 107 7.58 18.82 -4.01
C ARG A 107 7.53 18.79 -2.48
N ASP A 108 8.17 19.78 -1.85
CA ASP A 108 8.13 19.97 -0.39
C ASP A 108 6.69 19.96 0.13
N GLY A 109 6.46 19.22 1.22
CA GLY A 109 5.15 19.05 1.86
C GLY A 109 4.26 17.97 1.25
N THR A 110 4.67 17.29 0.18
CA THR A 110 3.96 16.12 -0.34
C THR A 110 4.46 14.86 0.35
N GLU A 111 3.57 14.14 1.04
CA GLU A 111 3.89 12.85 1.65
C GLU A 111 4.19 11.78 0.59
N PRO A 112 5.34 11.08 0.64
CA PRO A 112 5.66 10.02 -0.32
C PRO A 112 4.63 8.89 -0.36
N PHE A 113 4.00 8.59 0.78
CA PHE A 113 2.92 7.61 0.89
C PHE A 113 1.72 8.23 1.58
N SER A 114 0.59 8.24 0.88
CA SER A 114 -0.71 8.66 1.43
C SER A 114 -1.69 7.50 1.40
N PHE A 115 -2.21 7.11 2.55
CA PHE A 115 -3.12 5.99 2.73
C PHE A 115 -4.02 6.20 3.95
N ARG A 116 -5.12 5.44 4.03
CA ARG A 116 -6.08 5.53 5.13
C ARG A 116 -6.51 4.17 5.61
N LYS A 117 -6.85 4.08 6.91
CA LYS A 117 -7.38 2.87 7.53
C LYS A 117 -8.66 2.39 6.87
N ASP A 118 -9.53 3.31 6.46
CA ASP A 118 -10.83 3.03 5.89
C ASP A 118 -10.83 2.99 4.35
N SER A 119 -9.67 2.87 3.71
CA SER A 119 -9.57 2.82 2.25
C SER A 119 -8.54 1.78 1.77
N ALA A 120 -8.88 1.11 0.68
CA ALA A 120 -7.98 0.20 -0.04
C ALA A 120 -7.05 0.93 -1.03
N LEU A 121 -7.11 2.27 -1.11
CA LEU A 121 -6.28 3.07 -1.99
C LEU A 121 -4.97 3.48 -1.29
N LEU A 122 -3.84 3.25 -1.96
CA LEU A 122 -2.53 3.78 -1.61
C LEU A 122 -2.08 4.74 -2.71
N VAL A 123 -1.75 5.98 -2.35
CA VAL A 123 -1.17 6.96 -3.27
C VAL A 123 0.32 7.10 -2.97
N VAL A 124 1.15 7.00 -4.00
CA VAL A 124 2.60 7.11 -3.92
C VAL A 124 3.07 8.32 -4.71
N ALA A 125 3.70 9.27 -4.05
CA ALA A 125 4.35 10.41 -4.67
C ALA A 125 5.84 10.12 -4.81
N GLY A 126 6.30 9.93 -6.05
CA GLY A 126 7.67 9.52 -6.31
C GLY A 126 7.83 8.75 -7.61
N SER A 127 8.74 7.80 -7.60
CA SER A 127 9.12 6.98 -8.75
C SER A 127 9.17 5.50 -8.32
N PRO A 128 8.01 4.82 -8.24
CA PRO A 128 7.91 3.44 -7.79
C PRO A 128 8.77 2.49 -8.62
N ASN A 129 9.71 1.80 -7.96
CA ASN A 129 10.67 0.84 -8.52
C ASN A 129 11.63 1.35 -9.60
N ASN A 130 11.30 2.42 -10.33
CA ASN A 130 12.07 2.99 -11.43
C ASN A 130 12.06 4.52 -11.34
N ARG A 131 13.25 5.12 -11.35
CA ARG A 131 13.48 6.59 -11.26
C ARG A 131 12.94 7.39 -12.44
N GLU A 132 12.59 6.75 -13.55
CA GLU A 132 12.05 7.41 -14.74
C GLU A 132 10.54 7.66 -14.68
N ARG A 133 9.85 7.11 -13.67
CA ARG A 133 8.40 7.21 -13.50
C ARG A 133 8.01 8.24 -12.44
N LEU A 134 8.63 9.43 -12.43
CA LEU A 134 8.28 10.45 -11.44
C LEU A 134 6.83 10.93 -11.63
N GLY A 135 6.03 10.87 -10.56
CA GLY A 135 4.64 11.26 -10.59
C GLY A 135 3.86 10.89 -9.33
N LEU A 136 2.54 10.95 -9.44
CA LEU A 136 1.62 10.34 -8.48
C LEU A 136 1.13 9.01 -9.03
N HIS A 137 1.25 7.95 -8.24
CA HIS A 137 0.85 6.60 -8.60
C HIS A 137 -0.19 6.10 -7.62
N TYR A 138 -1.29 5.58 -8.15
CA TYR A 138 -2.44 5.14 -7.35
C TYR A 138 -2.50 3.62 -7.43
N PHE A 139 -2.36 2.98 -6.28
CA PHE A 139 -2.42 1.54 -6.14
C PHE A 139 -3.70 1.14 -5.41
N LEU A 140 -4.45 0.22 -6.00
CA LEU A 140 -5.54 -0.46 -5.33
C LEU A 140 -5.00 -1.71 -4.63
N TRP A 141 -5.25 -1.82 -3.34
CA TRP A 141 -5.08 -3.06 -2.61
C TRP A 141 -6.16 -4.06 -3.01
N LYS A 142 -5.72 -5.16 -3.60
CA LYS A 142 -6.47 -6.41 -3.73
C LYS A 142 -5.82 -7.43 -2.79
N PRO A 143 -6.52 -8.51 -2.40
CA PRO A 143 -5.93 -9.52 -1.52
C PRO A 143 -4.53 -9.91 -1.99
N ASP A 144 -3.53 -9.64 -1.15
CA ASP A 144 -2.09 -9.89 -1.34
C ASP A 144 -1.37 -9.11 -2.46
N GLU A 145 -2.01 -8.16 -3.13
CA GLU A 145 -1.40 -7.42 -4.25
C GLU A 145 -1.78 -5.93 -4.30
N LEU A 146 -0.78 -5.08 -4.55
CA LEU A 146 -1.00 -3.70 -5.01
C LEU A 146 -1.06 -3.66 -6.54
N VAL A 147 -2.20 -3.25 -7.06
CA VAL A 147 -2.44 -3.08 -8.50
C VAL A 147 -2.37 -1.59 -8.83
N ASP A 148 -1.49 -1.21 -9.75
CA ASP A 148 -1.46 0.15 -10.32
C ASP A 148 -2.75 0.38 -11.10
N ILE A 149 -3.53 1.39 -10.72
CA ILE A 149 -4.83 1.70 -11.32
C ILE A 149 -4.89 3.07 -12.00
N PHE A 150 -3.93 3.96 -11.70
CA PHE A 150 -3.89 5.31 -12.25
C PHE A 150 -2.53 5.96 -11.97
N GLU A 151 -2.05 6.77 -12.91
CA GLU A 151 -0.85 7.57 -12.73
C GLU A 151 -1.02 8.99 -13.27
N ILE A 152 -0.43 9.95 -12.57
CA ILE A 152 -0.20 11.31 -13.05
C ILE A 152 1.30 11.47 -13.23
N ARG A 153 1.77 11.37 -14.47
CA ARG A 153 3.19 11.57 -14.77
C ARG A 153 3.53 13.05 -14.68
N HIS A 154 4.61 13.36 -13.96
CA HIS A 154 5.26 14.64 -14.14
C HIS A 154 6.13 14.53 -15.40
N SER A 155 5.85 15.32 -16.43
CA SER A 155 6.72 15.41 -17.59
C SER A 155 8.05 16.03 -17.15
N PHE A 156 9.07 15.21 -16.92
CA PHE A 156 10.44 15.69 -16.80
C PHE A 156 11.08 15.67 -18.19
N SER A 157 11.52 16.84 -18.66
CA SER A 157 12.55 16.93 -19.69
C SER A 157 13.89 16.83 -18.95
N PRO A 158 14.72 15.79 -19.17
CA PRO A 158 15.99 15.67 -18.49
C PRO A 158 16.95 16.71 -19.07
N THR A 159 17.13 17.83 -18.38
CA THR A 159 18.31 18.68 -18.60
C THR A 159 19.46 18.07 -17.82
N TYR A 160 20.31 17.33 -18.52
CA TYR A 160 21.68 17.06 -18.10
C TYR A 160 22.55 18.29 -18.35
#